data_AF-A0A838I7J1-F1
#
_entry.id   AF-A0A838I7J1-F1
#
_cell.length_a   1.000
_cell.length_b   1.000
_cell.length_c   1.000
_cell.angle_alpha   90.00
_cell.angle_beta   90.00
_cell.angle_gamma   90.00
#
_symmetry.space_group_name_H-M   'P 1'
#
loop_
_entity.id
_entity.type
_entity.pdbx_description
1 polymer ?
#
loop_
_entity_poly.entity_id
_entity_poly.type
_entity_poly.pdbx_seq_one_letter_code
_entity_poly.pdbx_strand_id
1 'polypeptide(L)'
;MAELRFRVGAIFPADNPTARYVMALSIALEDLRTASDQLAREGLPAHERLYFTRLLELHVREGLCLAVMDYRDREDVQRFVAILPEEARDARAALDRLVTEDPRPQMRAFAELGRIGDDTFHHARERRGRERLAVAMESVGATESGYRLEGERKRADYADLVVAGALAPGASGGTPELTGSVLAVLEELLPPLVTYLEHAEAAWLRPWLG
;
A
#
# COMPACT_ATOMS: atom_id res chain seq x y z
N MET A 1 25.83 -1.99 13.03
CA MET A 1 24.49 -2.15 13.64
C MET A 1 24.57 -3.22 14.72
N ALA A 2 23.67 -3.20 15.70
CA ALA A 2 23.40 -4.38 16.53
C ALA A 2 22.41 -5.29 15.78
N GLU A 3 22.52 -6.62 15.96
CA GLU A 3 21.61 -7.60 15.37
C GLU A 3 20.82 -8.29 16.49
N LEU A 4 19.51 -8.05 16.56
CA LEU A 4 18.65 -8.68 17.57
C LEU A 4 18.15 -10.04 17.05
N ARG A 5 18.70 -11.14 17.59
CA ARG A 5 18.24 -12.51 17.28
C ARG A 5 17.36 -13.06 18.40
N PHE A 6 16.12 -13.41 18.06
CA PHE A 6 15.11 -13.85 19.02
C PHE A 6 14.22 -14.97 18.43
N ARG A 7 13.45 -15.64 19.30
CA ARG A 7 12.35 -16.51 18.88
C ARG A 7 11.09 -15.66 18.81
N VAL A 8 10.39 -15.64 17.67
CA VAL A 8 9.22 -14.77 17.44
C VAL A 8 8.22 -14.85 18.59
N GLY A 9 7.77 -16.06 18.97
CA GLY A 9 6.80 -16.25 20.07
C GLY A 9 7.27 -15.89 21.48
N ALA A 10 8.54 -15.48 21.69
CA ALA A 10 9.02 -14.93 22.96
C ALA A 10 8.86 -13.40 23.04
N ILE A 11 9.01 -12.70 21.91
CA ILE A 11 8.80 -11.24 21.81
C ILE A 11 7.36 -10.91 21.39
N PHE A 12 6.74 -11.77 20.57
CA PHE A 12 5.39 -11.66 20.04
C PHE A 12 4.55 -12.89 20.44
N PRO A 13 4.23 -13.07 21.75
CA PRO A 13 3.36 -14.15 22.20
C PRO A 13 1.93 -13.97 21.62
N ALA A 14 1.40 -15.02 21.00
CA ALA A 14 0.22 -14.92 20.13
C ALA A 14 -1.12 -14.71 20.88
N ASP A 15 -1.18 -15.03 22.16
CA ASP A 15 -2.31 -14.72 23.05
C ASP A 15 -2.37 -13.21 23.36
N ASN A 16 -1.23 -12.56 23.56
CA ASN A 16 -1.13 -11.13 23.83
C ASN A 16 -1.76 -10.30 22.67
N PRO A 17 -2.79 -9.47 22.97
CA PRO A 17 -3.54 -8.76 21.95
C PRO A 17 -2.78 -7.55 21.36
N THR A 18 -1.84 -6.98 22.11
CA THR A 18 -0.96 -5.88 21.69
C THR A 18 0.24 -6.41 20.90
N ALA A 19 0.75 -7.60 21.24
CA ALA A 19 1.77 -8.28 20.44
C ALA A 19 1.29 -8.58 19.02
N ARG A 20 0.04 -9.06 18.88
CA ARG A 20 -0.62 -9.25 17.57
C ARG A 20 -0.80 -7.94 16.81
N TYR A 21 -1.12 -6.84 17.52
CA TYR A 21 -1.21 -5.51 16.92
C TYR A 21 0.13 -5.07 16.32
N VAL A 22 1.21 -5.06 17.12
CA VAL A 22 2.53 -4.62 16.63
C VAL A 22 3.07 -5.55 15.54
N MET A 23 2.86 -6.87 15.63
CA MET A 23 3.22 -7.79 14.55
C MET A 23 2.54 -7.43 13.22
N ALA A 24 1.26 -7.02 13.24
CA ALA A 24 0.58 -6.55 12.03
C ALA A 24 1.17 -5.22 11.50
N LEU A 25 1.57 -4.30 12.39
CA LEU A 25 2.27 -3.07 12.01
C LEU A 25 3.64 -3.36 11.39
N SER A 26 4.43 -4.26 11.96
CA SER A 26 5.74 -4.71 11.43
C SER A 26 5.62 -5.36 10.05
N ILE A 27 4.58 -6.18 9.83
CA ILE A 27 4.33 -6.77 8.50
C ILE A 27 4.03 -5.67 7.48
N ALA A 28 3.08 -4.78 7.77
CA ALA A 28 2.74 -3.68 6.86
C ALA A 28 3.94 -2.73 6.60
N LEU A 29 4.80 -2.51 7.59
CA LEU A 29 6.04 -1.74 7.46
C LEU A 29 7.05 -2.40 6.53
N GLU A 30 7.25 -3.71 6.64
CA GLU A 30 8.17 -4.46 5.77
C GLU A 30 7.63 -4.62 4.34
N ASP A 31 6.30 -4.75 4.18
CA ASP A 31 5.63 -4.72 2.89
C ASP A 31 5.76 -3.35 2.20
N LEU A 32 5.60 -2.25 2.94
CA LEU A 32 5.84 -0.88 2.48
C LEU A 32 7.31 -0.64 2.08
N ARG A 33 8.27 -1.09 2.90
CA ARG A 33 9.71 -1.05 2.59
C ARG A 33 10.00 -1.83 1.32
N THR A 34 9.52 -3.07 1.23
CA THR A 34 9.71 -3.96 0.07
C THR A 34 9.16 -3.32 -1.22
N ALA A 35 7.93 -2.80 -1.21
CA ALA A 35 7.35 -2.17 -2.39
C ALA A 35 8.10 -0.89 -2.81
N SER A 36 8.54 -0.09 -1.84
CA SER A 36 9.34 1.14 -2.07
C SER A 36 10.72 0.81 -2.65
N ASP A 37 11.42 -0.17 -2.09
CA ASP A 37 12.72 -0.64 -2.57
C ASP A 37 12.63 -1.17 -4.00
N GLN A 38 11.57 -1.91 -4.35
CA GLN A 38 11.38 -2.37 -5.73
C GLN A 38 11.15 -1.19 -6.69
N LEU A 39 10.34 -0.19 -6.32
CA LEU A 39 10.08 1.01 -7.13
C LEU A 39 11.32 1.87 -7.36
N ALA A 40 12.21 1.93 -6.37
CA ALA A 40 13.47 2.67 -6.41
C ALA A 40 14.54 2.04 -7.32
N ARG A 41 14.34 0.81 -7.80
CA ARG A 41 15.31 0.12 -8.67
C ARG A 41 15.48 0.82 -10.01
N GLU A 42 16.73 1.15 -10.33
CA GLU A 42 17.12 1.60 -11.66
C GLU A 42 16.76 0.56 -12.73
N GLY A 43 16.35 1.01 -13.91
CA GLY A 43 16.00 0.14 -15.03
C GLY A 43 14.74 -0.72 -14.86
N LEU A 44 14.01 -0.60 -13.74
CA LEU A 44 12.77 -1.34 -13.49
C LEU A 44 11.76 -1.15 -14.64
N PRO A 45 11.31 -2.23 -15.33
CA PRO A 45 10.42 -2.16 -16.48
C PRO A 45 9.11 -1.42 -16.19
N ALA A 46 8.55 -0.78 -17.22
CA ALA A 46 7.29 -0.03 -17.16
C ALA A 46 6.16 -0.80 -16.44
N HIS A 47 5.99 -2.08 -16.77
CA HIS A 47 4.96 -2.94 -16.19
C HIS A 47 5.29 -3.45 -14.77
N GLU A 48 6.58 -3.59 -14.41
CA GLU A 48 6.99 -3.94 -13.04
C GLU A 48 6.81 -2.72 -12.12
N ARG A 49 7.21 -1.53 -12.58
CA ARG A 49 6.91 -0.25 -11.90
C ARG A 49 5.41 -0.11 -11.62
N LEU A 50 4.60 -0.30 -12.65
CA LEU A 50 3.15 -0.21 -12.55
C LEU A 50 2.52 -1.30 -11.66
N TYR A 51 3.16 -2.47 -11.51
CA TYR A 51 2.75 -3.50 -10.55
C TYR A 51 3.12 -3.10 -9.12
N PHE A 52 4.36 -2.65 -8.88
CA PHE A 52 4.83 -2.32 -7.55
C PHE A 52 4.18 -1.05 -6.97
N THR A 53 3.72 -0.09 -7.77
CA THR A 53 2.92 1.03 -7.22
C THR A 53 1.57 0.55 -6.68
N ARG A 54 0.85 -0.33 -7.41
CA ARG A 54 -0.42 -0.91 -6.90
C ARG A 54 -0.22 -1.69 -5.61
N LEU A 55 0.95 -2.33 -5.47
CA LEU A 55 1.35 -3.03 -4.26
C LEU A 55 1.62 -2.04 -3.11
N LEU A 56 2.35 -0.95 -3.36
CA LEU A 56 2.55 0.14 -2.40
C LEU A 56 1.23 0.79 -1.98
N GLU A 57 0.34 1.09 -2.92
CA GLU A 57 -1.01 1.65 -2.69
C GLU A 57 -1.86 0.72 -1.79
N LEU A 58 -1.82 -0.59 -2.05
CA LEU A 58 -2.48 -1.60 -1.22
C LEU A 58 -1.94 -1.59 0.20
N HIS A 59 -0.61 -1.63 0.37
CA HIS A 59 0.02 -1.67 1.69
C HIS A 59 -0.07 -0.34 2.45
N VAL A 60 -0.15 0.81 1.77
CA VAL A 60 -0.50 2.11 2.41
C VAL A 60 -1.93 2.05 2.95
N ARG A 61 -2.87 1.50 2.18
CA ARG A 61 -4.27 1.34 2.61
C ARG A 61 -4.41 0.38 3.79
N GLU A 62 -3.73 -0.77 3.74
CA GLU A 62 -3.72 -1.78 4.80
C GLU A 62 -3.04 -1.24 6.07
N GLY A 63 -1.87 -0.62 5.93
CA GLY A 63 -1.15 0.04 7.02
C GLY A 63 -1.98 1.15 7.68
N LEU A 64 -2.73 1.94 6.91
CA LEU A 64 -3.65 2.97 7.44
C LEU A 64 -4.83 2.36 8.23
N CYS A 65 -5.43 1.27 7.72
CA CYS A 65 -6.46 0.51 8.42
C CYS A 65 -5.94 -0.02 9.77
N LEU A 66 -4.75 -0.64 9.78
CA LEU A 66 -4.13 -1.16 11.00
C LEU A 66 -3.73 -0.04 11.97
N ALA A 67 -3.05 1.01 11.50
CA ALA A 67 -2.54 2.08 12.35
C ALA A 67 -3.65 2.82 13.11
N VAL A 68 -4.78 3.06 12.44
CA VAL A 68 -5.84 3.93 12.96
C VAL A 68 -7.20 3.24 13.08
N MET A 69 -7.72 2.63 12.01
CA MET A 69 -9.14 2.27 11.91
C MET A 69 -9.52 1.03 12.72
N ASP A 70 -8.90 -0.12 12.42
CA ASP A 70 -9.32 -1.45 12.90
C ASP A 70 -9.12 -1.64 14.41
N TYR A 71 -8.32 -0.75 15.02
CA TYR A 71 -7.94 -0.76 16.43
C TYR A 71 -8.28 0.55 17.16
N ARG A 72 -9.06 1.48 16.54
CA ARG A 72 -9.36 2.81 17.13
C ARG A 72 -9.87 2.72 18.56
N ASP A 73 -10.90 1.91 18.78
CA ASP A 73 -11.66 1.84 20.03
C ASP A 73 -11.12 0.78 21.00
N ARG A 74 -9.94 0.20 20.70
CA ARG A 74 -9.36 -0.88 21.51
C ARG A 74 -8.47 -0.33 22.61
N GLU A 75 -8.95 -0.43 23.85
CA GLU A 75 -8.27 0.09 25.04
C GLU A 75 -6.82 -0.41 25.19
N ASP A 76 -6.52 -1.67 24.83
CA ASP A 76 -5.17 -2.21 24.92
C ASP A 76 -4.19 -1.54 23.92
N VAL A 77 -4.68 -1.19 22.73
CA VAL A 77 -3.92 -0.41 21.75
C VAL A 77 -3.83 1.06 22.14
N GLN A 78 -4.88 1.65 22.72
CA GLN A 78 -4.83 3.03 23.22
C GLN A 78 -3.79 3.18 24.35
N ARG A 79 -3.72 2.22 25.29
CA ARG A 79 -2.68 2.18 26.34
C ARG A 79 -1.27 2.03 25.75
N PHE A 80 -1.10 1.26 24.68
CA PHE A 80 0.19 1.13 23.98
C PHE A 80 0.58 2.42 23.24
N VAL A 81 -0.34 3.03 22.49
CA VAL A 81 -0.11 4.31 21.79
C VAL A 81 0.27 5.42 22.76
N ALA A 82 -0.32 5.44 23.97
CA ALA A 82 -0.01 6.44 24.99
C ALA A 82 1.48 6.44 25.41
N ILE A 83 2.15 5.28 25.43
CA ILE A 83 3.56 5.15 25.85
C ILE A 83 4.59 5.38 24.72
N LEU A 84 4.15 5.60 23.49
CA LEU A 84 5.04 5.87 22.35
C LEU A 84 5.69 7.27 22.46
N PRO A 85 6.76 7.55 21.68
CA PRO A 85 7.30 8.91 21.53
C PRO A 85 6.25 9.92 21.03
N GLU A 86 6.47 11.20 21.31
CA GLU A 86 5.56 12.29 20.92
C GLU A 86 5.38 12.34 19.39
N GLU A 87 6.49 12.33 18.64
CA GLU A 87 6.53 12.20 17.17
C GLU A 87 5.64 11.06 16.64
N ALA A 88 5.62 9.90 17.31
CA ALA A 88 4.82 8.75 16.90
C ALA A 88 3.32 8.97 17.17
N ARG A 89 2.97 9.60 18.30
CA ARG A 89 1.58 9.97 18.62
C ARG A 89 1.08 11.07 17.68
N ASP A 90 1.92 12.04 17.34
CA ASP A 90 1.61 13.13 16.41
C ASP A 90 1.47 12.62 14.98
N ALA A 91 2.33 11.70 14.54
CA ALA A 91 2.19 10.99 13.26
C ALA A 91 0.87 10.20 13.22
N ARG A 92 0.54 9.44 14.27
CA ARG A 92 -0.76 8.74 14.37
C ARG A 92 -1.94 9.71 14.41
N ALA A 93 -1.80 10.88 15.02
CA ALA A 93 -2.83 11.92 15.06
C ALA A 93 -2.94 12.70 13.74
N ALA A 94 -1.87 12.76 12.92
CA ALA A 94 -1.95 13.23 11.55
C ALA A 94 -2.74 12.22 10.70
N LEU A 95 -2.38 10.92 10.76
CA LEU A 95 -3.15 9.85 10.11
C LEU A 95 -4.61 9.84 10.58
N ASP A 96 -4.87 9.97 11.88
CA ASP A 96 -6.25 9.98 12.39
C ASP A 96 -7.04 11.18 11.86
N ARG A 97 -6.50 12.41 11.87
CA ARG A 97 -7.19 13.57 11.27
C ARG A 97 -7.42 13.39 9.77
N LEU A 98 -6.46 12.82 9.04
CA LEU A 98 -6.61 12.41 7.64
C LEU A 98 -7.69 11.33 7.45
N VAL A 99 -8.07 10.58 8.49
CA VAL A 99 -9.22 9.65 8.54
C VAL A 99 -10.42 10.07 9.41
N THR A 100 -10.45 11.29 10.00
CA THR A 100 -11.57 11.80 10.85
C THR A 100 -12.06 13.23 10.61
N GLU A 101 -11.21 14.21 10.26
CA GLU A 101 -11.60 15.64 10.30
C GLU A 101 -12.20 16.28 9.02
N ASP A 102 -12.06 15.70 7.82
CA ASP A 102 -12.86 16.09 6.63
C ASP A 102 -13.41 14.85 5.89
N PRO A 103 -14.75 14.64 5.85
CA PRO A 103 -15.37 13.47 5.23
C PRO A 103 -15.15 13.35 3.71
N ARG A 104 -14.47 14.31 3.06
CA ARG A 104 -14.16 14.27 1.62
C ARG A 104 -12.76 13.72 1.32
N PRO A 105 -11.63 14.24 1.83
CA PRO A 105 -10.31 13.60 1.74
C PRO A 105 -10.29 12.12 2.13
N GLN A 106 -11.06 11.73 3.14
CA GLN A 106 -11.09 10.36 3.66
C GLN A 106 -11.62 9.36 2.64
N MET A 107 -12.84 9.63 2.16
CA MET A 107 -13.45 8.89 1.05
C MET A 107 -12.68 9.08 -0.25
N ARG A 108 -11.98 10.21 -0.45
CA ARG A 108 -11.10 10.41 -1.62
C ARG A 108 -9.91 9.48 -1.55
N ALA A 109 -9.01 9.57 -0.56
CA ALA A 109 -7.83 8.71 -0.48
C ALA A 109 -8.21 7.22 -0.49
N PHE A 110 -9.17 6.80 0.34
CA PHE A 110 -9.58 5.40 0.40
C PHE A 110 -10.29 4.91 -0.87
N ALA A 111 -11.00 5.78 -1.61
CA ALA A 111 -11.57 5.48 -2.94
C ALA A 111 -10.77 6.07 -4.12
N GLU A 112 -9.52 6.46 -3.89
CA GLU A 112 -8.45 6.66 -4.88
C GLU A 112 -7.73 5.32 -4.93
N LEU A 113 -7.15 4.89 -3.80
CA LEU A 113 -6.56 3.56 -3.60
C LEU A 113 -7.55 2.43 -3.94
N GLY A 114 -8.80 2.53 -3.50
CA GLY A 114 -9.86 1.59 -3.88
C GLY A 114 -10.24 1.63 -5.37
N ARG A 115 -10.24 2.82 -6.00
CA ARG A 115 -10.53 2.97 -7.42
C ARG A 115 -9.40 2.46 -8.30
N ILE A 116 -8.15 2.59 -7.88
CA ILE A 116 -7.01 1.99 -8.60
C ILE A 116 -7.13 0.45 -8.54
N GLY A 117 -7.65 -0.12 -7.45
CA GLY A 117 -8.08 -1.53 -7.43
C GLY A 117 -9.14 -1.90 -8.49
N ASP A 118 -10.07 -0.98 -8.79
CA ASP A 118 -11.14 -1.17 -9.79
C ASP A 118 -10.69 -0.96 -11.25
N ASP A 119 -9.90 0.06 -11.56
CA ASP A 119 -9.35 0.31 -12.91
C ASP A 119 -8.14 -0.58 -13.24
N THR A 120 -7.45 -1.11 -12.23
CA THR A 120 -6.51 -2.23 -12.41
C THR A 120 -7.19 -3.60 -12.36
N PHE A 121 -8.53 -3.60 -12.35
CA PHE A 121 -9.43 -4.74 -12.56
C PHE A 121 -9.32 -5.90 -11.56
N HIS A 122 -8.69 -5.69 -10.39
CA HIS A 122 -8.61 -6.70 -9.32
C HIS A 122 -9.99 -7.16 -8.82
N HIS A 123 -11.03 -6.34 -9.00
CA HIS A 123 -12.40 -6.63 -8.59
C HIS A 123 -13.41 -6.70 -9.75
N ALA A 124 -12.96 -7.02 -10.98
CA ALA A 124 -13.78 -7.09 -12.20
C ALA A 124 -14.93 -8.15 -12.22
N ARG A 125 -15.26 -8.75 -11.07
CA ARG A 125 -16.45 -9.59 -10.86
C ARG A 125 -17.74 -8.76 -10.81
N GLU A 126 -17.66 -7.47 -10.50
CA GLU A 126 -18.83 -6.58 -10.46
C GLU A 126 -19.23 -6.06 -11.84
N ARG A 127 -20.49 -5.60 -11.97
CA ARG A 127 -21.03 -5.12 -13.26
C ARG A 127 -20.26 -3.91 -13.79
N ARG A 128 -19.97 -2.93 -12.91
CA ARG A 128 -19.16 -1.75 -13.23
C ARG A 128 -17.73 -2.12 -13.61
N GLY A 129 -17.10 -3.05 -12.89
CA GLY A 129 -15.76 -3.54 -13.23
C GLY A 129 -15.69 -4.13 -14.64
N ARG A 130 -16.70 -4.92 -15.06
CA ARG A 130 -16.81 -5.41 -16.44
C ARG A 130 -17.05 -4.30 -17.48
N GLU A 131 -17.91 -3.33 -17.17
CA GLU A 131 -18.17 -2.18 -18.04
C GLU A 131 -16.90 -1.35 -18.27
N ARG A 132 -16.11 -1.09 -17.22
CA ARG A 132 -14.82 -0.39 -17.32
C ARG A 132 -13.75 -1.20 -18.07
N LEU A 133 -13.67 -2.50 -17.82
CA LEU A 133 -12.73 -3.39 -18.52
C LEU A 133 -13.02 -3.44 -20.02
N ALA A 134 -14.29 -3.48 -20.44
CA ALA A 134 -14.67 -3.43 -21.85
C ALA A 134 -14.18 -2.13 -22.52
N VAL A 135 -14.42 -0.97 -21.91
CA VAL A 135 -13.96 0.34 -22.43
C VAL A 135 -12.42 0.40 -22.52
N ALA A 136 -11.70 -0.16 -21.55
CA ALA A 136 -10.23 -0.21 -21.57
C ALA A 136 -9.68 -1.20 -22.62
N MET A 137 -10.39 -2.30 -22.90
CA MET A 137 -10.06 -3.21 -24.00
C MET A 137 -10.36 -2.60 -25.37
N GLU A 138 -11.43 -1.83 -25.49
CA GLU A 138 -11.78 -1.09 -26.72
C GLU A 138 -10.75 0.01 -27.02
N SER A 139 -10.30 0.76 -26.00
CA SER A 139 -9.36 1.88 -26.20
C SER A 139 -7.97 1.46 -26.70
N VAL A 140 -7.55 0.22 -26.40
CA VAL A 140 -6.29 -0.38 -26.92
C VAL A 140 -6.52 -1.42 -28.02
N GLY A 141 -7.77 -1.63 -28.46
CA GLY A 141 -8.14 -2.71 -29.39
C GLY A 141 -7.55 -2.61 -30.81
N ALA A 142 -6.97 -1.45 -31.16
CA ALA A 142 -6.24 -1.21 -32.41
C ALA A 142 -4.70 -1.19 -32.23
N THR A 143 -4.20 -1.42 -31.01
CA THR A 143 -2.76 -1.43 -30.70
C THR A 143 -2.19 -2.84 -30.86
N GLU A 144 -1.09 -2.98 -31.61
CA GLU A 144 -0.39 -4.26 -31.74
C GLU A 144 0.21 -4.70 -30.39
N SER A 145 0.07 -5.97 -30.06
CA SER A 145 0.55 -6.54 -28.80
C SER A 145 0.76 -8.05 -28.91
N GLY A 146 1.34 -8.66 -27.87
CA GLY A 146 1.78 -10.05 -27.91
C GLY A 146 1.65 -10.81 -26.59
N TYR A 147 1.93 -12.11 -26.70
CA TYR A 147 2.11 -13.03 -25.58
C TYR A 147 3.45 -13.75 -25.77
N ARG A 148 4.38 -13.58 -24.83
CA ARG A 148 5.74 -14.11 -24.93
C ARG A 148 5.95 -15.35 -24.07
N LEU A 149 6.65 -16.32 -24.64
CA LEU A 149 7.03 -17.59 -24.03
C LEU A 149 8.56 -17.71 -24.07
N GLU A 150 9.21 -17.28 -23.00
CA GLU A 150 10.67 -17.18 -22.86
C GLU A 150 11.14 -18.20 -21.82
N GLY A 151 11.26 -19.47 -22.25
CA GLY A 151 11.52 -20.59 -21.35
C GLY A 151 10.36 -20.82 -20.39
N GLU A 152 10.60 -20.72 -19.09
CA GLU A 152 9.55 -20.79 -18.07
C GLU A 152 8.75 -19.48 -17.93
N ARG A 153 9.28 -18.35 -18.42
CA ARG A 153 8.63 -17.05 -18.31
C ARG A 153 7.51 -16.91 -19.35
N LYS A 154 6.34 -16.49 -18.86
CA LYS A 154 5.14 -16.24 -19.65
C LYS A 154 4.71 -14.79 -19.45
N ARG A 155 4.60 -13.99 -20.51
CA ARG A 155 4.17 -12.58 -20.44
C ARG A 155 2.95 -12.35 -21.32
N ALA A 156 1.95 -11.65 -20.80
CA ALA A 156 0.82 -11.12 -21.54
C ALA A 156 0.98 -9.60 -21.68
N ASP A 157 1.78 -9.15 -22.64
CA ASP A 157 2.04 -7.72 -22.86
C ASP A 157 0.74 -6.95 -23.19
N TYR A 158 -0.27 -7.64 -23.74
CA TYR A 158 -1.61 -7.09 -23.96
C TYR A 158 -2.35 -6.73 -22.65
N ALA A 159 -2.08 -7.43 -21.54
CA ALA A 159 -2.72 -7.14 -20.26
C ALA A 159 -2.15 -5.85 -19.64
N ASP A 160 -0.86 -5.59 -19.87
CA ASP A 160 -0.20 -4.34 -19.46
C ASP A 160 -0.79 -3.14 -20.21
N LEU A 161 -1.02 -3.27 -21.53
CA LEU A 161 -1.68 -2.24 -22.34
C LEU A 161 -3.11 -1.93 -21.86
N VAL A 162 -3.93 -2.95 -21.60
CA VAL A 162 -5.33 -2.73 -21.16
C VAL A 162 -5.39 -1.93 -19.85
N VAL A 163 -4.51 -2.20 -18.88
CA VAL A 163 -4.49 -1.42 -17.64
C VAL A 163 -3.81 -0.06 -17.81
N ALA A 164 -2.80 0.06 -18.68
CA ALA A 164 -2.22 1.35 -19.02
C ALA A 164 -3.27 2.30 -19.65
N GLY A 165 -4.09 1.80 -20.58
CA GLY A 165 -5.19 2.55 -21.19
C GLY A 165 -6.35 2.87 -20.23
N ALA A 166 -6.52 2.09 -19.15
CA ALA A 166 -7.48 2.37 -18.08
C ALA A 166 -7.02 3.51 -17.15
N LEU A 167 -5.73 3.53 -16.81
CA LEU A 167 -5.12 4.51 -15.90
C LEU A 167 -4.78 5.85 -16.58
N ALA A 168 -4.40 5.82 -17.85
CA ALA A 168 -4.09 7.01 -18.64
C ALA A 168 -4.85 7.00 -19.99
N PRO A 169 -6.18 7.26 -19.99
CA PRO A 169 -6.99 7.24 -21.20
C PRO A 169 -6.48 8.22 -22.27
N GLY A 170 -6.04 7.68 -23.41
CA GLY A 170 -5.47 8.45 -24.52
C GLY A 170 -3.94 8.57 -24.53
N ALA A 171 -3.22 8.03 -23.54
CA ALA A 171 -1.76 7.95 -23.55
C ALA A 171 -1.27 6.86 -24.53
N SER A 172 -1.02 7.24 -25.79
CA SER A 172 -0.61 6.30 -26.84
C SER A 172 0.84 5.81 -26.67
N GLY A 173 1.00 4.66 -26.01
CA GLY A 173 2.24 3.88 -25.98
C GLY A 173 3.28 4.29 -24.92
N GLY A 174 2.93 5.21 -24.01
CA GLY A 174 3.78 5.55 -22.87
C GLY A 174 3.61 4.57 -21.70
N THR A 175 4.65 4.44 -20.87
CA THR A 175 4.46 4.01 -19.47
C THR A 175 3.45 4.95 -18.82
N PRO A 176 2.43 4.47 -18.08
CA PRO A 176 1.61 5.35 -17.28
C PRO A 176 2.47 6.05 -16.24
N GLU A 177 2.64 7.37 -16.39
CA GLU A 177 2.91 8.20 -15.23
C GLU A 177 1.70 8.09 -14.30
N LEU A 178 1.95 7.87 -13.02
CA LEU A 178 0.90 7.84 -12.02
C LEU A 178 0.20 9.19 -12.04
N THR A 179 -1.13 9.20 -12.16
CA THR A 179 -1.88 10.45 -12.18
C THR A 179 -1.55 11.25 -10.92
N GLY A 180 -1.33 12.56 -11.06
CA GLY A 180 -0.81 13.39 -9.95
C GLY A 180 -1.64 13.36 -8.66
N SER A 181 -2.90 12.90 -8.72
CA SER A 181 -3.72 12.57 -7.55
C SER A 181 -3.11 11.45 -6.67
N VAL A 182 -2.57 10.40 -7.28
CA VAL A 182 -2.05 9.21 -6.59
C VAL A 182 -0.73 9.53 -5.90
N LEU A 183 0.19 10.19 -6.60
CA LEU A 183 1.46 10.63 -6.02
C LEU A 183 1.24 11.58 -4.84
N ALA A 184 0.37 12.58 -4.98
CA ALA A 184 0.05 13.50 -3.87
C ALA A 184 -0.56 12.79 -2.65
N VAL A 185 -1.44 11.79 -2.85
CA VAL A 185 -2.02 10.99 -1.75
C VAL A 185 -0.97 10.11 -1.07
N LEU A 186 -0.03 9.54 -1.83
CA LEU A 186 1.10 8.79 -1.27
C LEU A 186 2.09 9.69 -0.53
N GLU A 187 2.38 10.89 -1.05
CA GLU A 187 3.21 11.91 -0.39
C GLU A 187 2.61 12.42 0.94
N GLU A 188 1.28 12.51 1.03
CA GLU A 188 0.57 12.91 2.26
C GLU A 188 0.47 11.78 3.29
N LEU A 189 0.23 10.53 2.86
CA LEU A 189 0.01 9.39 3.76
C LEU A 189 1.29 8.65 4.18
N LEU A 190 2.24 8.44 3.25
CA LEU A 190 3.36 7.52 3.48
C LEU A 190 4.32 8.00 4.59
N PRO A 191 4.73 9.28 4.68
CA PRO A 191 5.62 9.74 5.74
C PRO A 191 5.06 9.52 7.16
N PRO A 192 3.87 10.03 7.55
CA PRO A 192 3.34 9.80 8.90
C PRO A 192 2.97 8.33 9.15
N LEU A 193 2.64 7.55 8.11
CA LEU A 193 2.45 6.10 8.24
C LEU A 193 3.75 5.41 8.64
N VAL A 194 4.83 5.59 7.87
CA VAL A 194 6.14 5.00 8.17
C VAL A 194 6.64 5.45 9.55
N THR A 195 6.60 6.76 9.86
CA THR A 195 7.00 7.28 11.18
C THR A 195 6.24 6.62 12.34
N TYR A 196 4.92 6.40 12.21
CA TYR A 196 4.15 5.72 13.25
C TYR A 196 4.53 4.24 13.37
N LEU A 197 4.62 3.51 12.26
CA LEU A 197 4.92 2.08 12.24
C LEU A 197 6.32 1.80 12.80
N GLU A 198 7.33 2.57 12.39
CA GLU A 198 8.72 2.41 12.85
C GLU A 198 8.86 2.68 14.35
N HIS A 199 8.21 3.72 14.88
CA HIS A 199 8.22 3.98 16.32
C HIS A 199 7.44 2.93 17.13
N ALA A 200 6.34 2.38 16.59
CA ALA A 200 5.59 1.32 17.24
C ALA A 200 6.41 0.01 17.32
N GLU A 201 7.05 -0.39 16.21
CA GLU A 201 8.00 -1.50 16.15
C GLU A 201 9.17 -1.28 17.11
N ALA A 202 9.84 -0.13 17.02
CA ALA A 202 10.99 0.19 17.86
C ALA A 202 10.64 0.25 19.35
N ALA A 203 9.46 0.75 19.74
CA ALA A 203 9.01 0.77 21.13
C ALA A 203 8.75 -0.64 21.68
N TRP A 204 8.22 -1.55 20.86
CA TRP A 204 7.99 -2.94 21.24
C TRP A 204 9.28 -3.77 21.33
N LEU A 205 10.23 -3.52 20.42
CA LEU A 205 11.52 -4.22 20.40
C LEU A 205 12.53 -3.67 21.41
N ARG A 206 12.42 -2.39 21.84
CA ARG A 206 13.38 -1.73 22.75
C ARG A 206 13.69 -2.52 24.05
N PRO A 207 12.72 -3.10 24.78
CA PRO A 207 13.00 -3.87 26.00
C PRO A 207 13.87 -5.13 25.78
N TRP A 208 14.10 -5.53 24.52
CA TRP A 208 14.84 -6.73 24.14
C TRP A 208 16.23 -6.41 23.54
N LEU A 209 16.55 -5.14 23.31
CA LEU A 209 17.82 -4.72 22.68
C LEU A 209 19.04 -4.71 23.61
N GLY A 210 18.83 -4.74 24.94
CA GLY A 210 19.87 -4.71 25.98
C GLY A 210 19.71 -3.56 26.96
#